data_AF-A0A9D9WR56-F1
#
_entry.id   AF-A0A9D9WR56-F1
#
_cell.length_a   1.000
_cell.length_b   1.000
_cell.length_c   1.000
_cell.angle_alpha   90.00
_cell.angle_beta   90.00
_cell.angle_gamma   90.00
#
_symmetry.space_group_name_H-M   'P 1'
#
loop_
_entity.id
_entity.type
_entity.pdbx_description
1 polymer ?
#
loop_
_entity_poly.entity_id
_entity_poly.type
_entity_poly.pdbx_seq_one_letter_code
_entity_poly.pdbx_strand_id
1 'polypeptide(L)'
;MKKYYLLLLTLALLLPSASVLAEGQFDYIVIRGFGIVEDINISNPALTQNYYAFADFSKGEVNPPADPGIGYQVVRMYAKDSKGVPYDQLHYYPDSGYVFYDGIVNGYSELGTKWYLANPTVEEPFRAALAENARLTFIPLAIFLALLAGFLVYYFKKPKQTE
;
A
#
# COMPACT_ATOMS: atom_id res chain seq x y z
N MET A 1 -41.91 25.78 -32.96
CA MET A 1 -41.58 24.54 -32.20
C MET A 1 -40.16 24.03 -32.43
N LYS A 2 -39.50 24.25 -33.58
CA LYS A 2 -38.13 23.74 -33.85
C LYS A 2 -36.96 24.44 -33.11
N LYS A 3 -37.13 25.69 -32.65
CA LYS A 3 -36.02 26.51 -32.08
C LYS A 3 -35.66 26.14 -30.63
N TYR A 4 -36.58 25.54 -29.87
CA TYR A 4 -36.33 25.14 -28.48
C TYR A 4 -35.51 23.85 -28.35
N TYR A 5 -35.56 22.99 -29.36
CA TYR A 5 -34.74 21.77 -29.42
C TYR A 5 -33.26 22.08 -29.50
N LEU A 6 -32.87 23.12 -30.24
CA LEU A 6 -31.48 23.54 -30.35
C LEU A 6 -30.95 24.07 -29.01
N LEU A 7 -31.81 24.79 -28.27
CA LEU A 7 -31.46 25.39 -26.98
C LEU A 7 -31.32 24.35 -25.86
N LEU A 8 -32.16 23.31 -25.88
CA LEU A 8 -32.04 22.14 -24.99
C LEU A 8 -30.77 21.32 -25.29
N LEU A 9 -30.40 21.17 -26.57
CA LEU A 9 -29.19 20.46 -26.96
C LEU A 9 -27.93 21.19 -26.46
N THR A 10 -27.88 22.52 -26.59
CA THR A 10 -26.74 23.32 -26.09
C THR A 10 -26.62 23.31 -24.57
N LEU A 11 -27.74 23.21 -23.84
CA LEU A 11 -27.73 23.17 -22.38
C LEU A 11 -27.22 21.83 -21.83
N ALA A 12 -27.46 20.72 -22.55
CA ALA A 12 -26.95 19.41 -22.17
C ALA A 12 -25.42 19.27 -22.34
N LEU A 13 -24.80 20.03 -23.26
CA LEU A 13 -23.36 20.07 -23.48
C LEU A 13 -22.58 20.88 -22.43
N LEU A 14 -23.28 21.67 -21.61
CA LEU A 14 -22.70 22.47 -20.52
C LEU A 14 -22.65 21.73 -19.19
N LEU A 15 -23.10 20.47 -19.13
CA LEU A 15 -22.96 19.65 -17.94
C LEU A 15 -21.47 19.30 -17.79
N PRO A 16 -20.77 19.80 -16.76
CA PRO A 16 -19.40 19.38 -16.49
C PRO A 16 -19.43 17.86 -16.29
N SER A 17 -18.56 17.16 -17.01
CA SER A 17 -18.32 15.74 -16.78
C SER A 17 -17.85 15.61 -15.34
N ALA A 18 -18.75 15.22 -14.43
CA ALA A 18 -18.35 14.81 -13.11
C ALA A 18 -17.46 13.58 -13.32
N SER A 19 -16.16 13.74 -13.10
CA SER A 19 -15.24 12.61 -13.03
C SER A 19 -15.74 11.73 -11.88
N VAL A 20 -16.47 10.67 -12.24
CA VAL A 20 -16.76 9.58 -11.31
C VAL A 20 -15.41 8.98 -10.99
N LEU A 21 -14.86 9.32 -9.82
CA LEU A 21 -13.78 8.53 -9.23
C LEU A 21 -14.34 7.12 -9.13
N ALA A 22 -13.81 6.21 -9.95
CA ALA A 22 -14.18 4.81 -9.87
C ALA A 22 -13.92 4.36 -8.41
N GLU A 23 -14.93 3.75 -7.78
CA GLU A 23 -14.74 3.09 -6.49
C GLU A 23 -13.52 2.17 -6.59
N GLY A 24 -12.49 2.40 -5.77
CA GLY A 24 -11.31 1.55 -5.74
C GLY A 24 -9.98 2.14 -6.18
N GLN A 25 -9.90 3.43 -6.53
CA GLN A 25 -8.61 4.12 -6.57
C GLN A 25 -8.32 4.73 -5.20
N PHE A 26 -7.13 4.46 -4.66
CA PHE A 26 -6.62 4.98 -3.40
C PHE A 26 -5.37 5.82 -3.67
N ASP A 27 -5.06 6.77 -2.78
CA ASP A 27 -3.88 7.62 -2.96
C ASP A 27 -2.59 6.88 -2.56
N TYR A 28 -2.70 6.05 -1.52
CA TYR A 28 -1.62 5.20 -1.04
C TYR A 28 -2.15 4.09 -0.16
N ILE A 29 -1.29 3.12 0.14
CA ILE A 29 -1.50 2.12 1.18
C ILE A 29 -0.50 2.32 2.30
N VAL A 30 -0.89 1.94 3.52
CA VAL A 30 -0.01 1.81 4.68
C VAL A 30 0.20 0.32 4.94
N ILE A 31 1.46 -0.10 5.01
CA ILE A 31 1.82 -1.49 5.32
C ILE A 31 2.46 -1.57 6.70
N ARG A 32 2.00 -2.54 7.51
CA ARG A 32 2.57 -2.92 8.80
C ARG A 32 2.73 -4.42 8.89
N GLY A 33 3.68 -4.89 9.67
CA GLY A 33 3.87 -6.32 9.87
C GLY A 33 5.27 -6.70 10.28
N PHE A 34 5.57 -8.00 10.20
CA PHE A 34 6.87 -8.54 10.59
C PHE A 34 8.01 -7.89 9.79
N GLY A 35 9.08 -7.48 10.49
CA GLY A 35 10.25 -6.84 9.89
C GLY A 35 10.07 -5.37 9.51
N ILE A 36 8.89 -4.78 9.75
CA ILE A 36 8.60 -3.37 9.50
C ILE A 36 8.63 -2.63 10.84
N VAL A 37 9.58 -1.69 10.99
CA VAL A 37 9.77 -0.91 12.23
C VAL A 37 8.84 0.31 12.26
N GLU A 38 8.57 0.91 11.10
CA GLU A 38 7.69 2.07 10.92
C GLU A 38 6.74 1.84 9.74
N ASP A 39 5.56 2.43 9.81
CA ASP A 39 4.54 2.38 8.75
C ASP A 39 5.15 2.72 7.37
N ILE A 40 4.96 1.82 6.41
CA ILE A 40 5.41 2.04 5.03
C ILE A 40 4.26 2.59 4.21
N ASN A 41 4.40 3.81 3.69
CA ASN A 41 3.44 4.43 2.78
C ASN A 41 3.82 4.15 1.34
N ILE A 42 2.91 3.57 0.55
CA ILE A 42 3.19 3.14 -0.83
C ILE A 42 2.12 3.66 -1.78
N SER A 43 2.53 4.42 -2.79
CA SER A 43 1.65 4.98 -3.83
C SER A 43 1.75 4.25 -5.18
N ASN A 44 2.30 3.03 -5.19
CA ASN A 44 2.46 2.25 -6.42
C ASN A 44 1.08 1.97 -7.06
N PRO A 45 0.85 2.42 -8.32
CA PRO A 45 -0.41 2.21 -9.03
C PRO A 45 -0.92 0.77 -9.06
N ALA A 46 -0.02 -0.22 -9.12
CA ALA A 46 -0.39 -1.64 -9.12
C ALA A 46 -1.09 -2.08 -7.82
N LEU A 47 -0.85 -1.36 -6.72
CA LEU A 47 -1.42 -1.64 -5.40
C LEU A 47 -2.57 -0.69 -5.04
N THR A 48 -2.71 0.44 -5.75
CA THR A 48 -3.63 1.52 -5.35
C THR A 48 -4.74 1.81 -6.35
N GLN A 49 -4.59 1.49 -7.64
CA GLN A 49 -5.59 1.87 -8.65
C GLN A 49 -6.78 0.92 -8.76
N ASN A 50 -6.72 -0.25 -8.12
CA ASN A 50 -7.77 -1.26 -8.20
C ASN A 50 -8.20 -1.73 -6.82
N TYR A 51 -9.52 -1.69 -6.56
CA TYR A 51 -10.10 -2.24 -5.34
C TYR A 51 -9.75 -3.74 -5.15
N TYR A 52 -9.66 -4.48 -6.25
CA TYR A 52 -9.35 -5.90 -6.27
C TYR A 52 -7.85 -6.20 -6.36
N ALA A 53 -6.99 -5.19 -6.10
CA ALA A 53 -5.55 -5.36 -6.19
C ALA A 53 -5.05 -6.48 -5.28
N PHE A 54 -5.56 -6.60 -4.04
CA PHE A 54 -5.10 -7.59 -3.07
C PHE A 54 -5.91 -8.88 -3.08
N ALA A 55 -7.23 -8.81 -3.20
CA ALA A 55 -8.11 -9.96 -3.09
C ALA A 55 -8.95 -10.16 -4.36
N ASP A 56 -9.05 -11.41 -4.80
CA ASP A 56 -9.92 -11.81 -5.90
C ASP A 56 -11.31 -12.17 -5.34
N PHE A 57 -12.10 -11.14 -5.01
CA PHE A 57 -13.45 -11.30 -4.47
C PHE A 57 -14.39 -12.04 -5.43
N SER A 58 -14.07 -12.13 -6.72
CA SER A 58 -14.89 -12.83 -7.72
C SER A 58 -14.94 -14.34 -7.51
N LYS A 59 -13.94 -14.90 -6.83
CA LYS A 59 -13.87 -16.32 -6.48
C LYS A 59 -14.66 -16.68 -5.22
N GLY A 60 -15.20 -15.67 -4.53
CA GLY A 60 -15.92 -15.85 -3.29
C GLY A 60 -15.00 -16.10 -2.09
N GLU A 61 -15.64 -16.27 -0.93
CA GLU A 61 -14.98 -16.60 0.33
C GLU A 61 -14.38 -18.01 0.28
N VAL A 62 -13.23 -18.18 0.92
CA VAL A 62 -12.58 -19.47 1.12
C VAL A 62 -12.52 -19.82 2.61
N ASN A 63 -12.28 -21.09 2.91
CA ASN A 63 -12.04 -21.50 4.29
C ASN A 63 -10.74 -20.87 4.82
N PRO A 64 -10.69 -20.50 6.11
CA PRO A 64 -9.44 -20.06 6.75
C PRO A 64 -8.33 -21.10 6.54
N PRO A 65 -7.12 -20.70 6.13
CA PRO A 65 -5.97 -21.61 6.05
C PRO A 65 -5.56 -22.05 7.45
N ALA A 66 -5.08 -23.29 7.59
CA ALA A 66 -4.62 -23.83 8.87
C ALA A 66 -3.37 -23.08 9.39
N ASP A 67 -2.51 -22.65 8.48
CA ASP A 67 -1.37 -21.77 8.74
C ASP A 67 -1.21 -20.80 7.56
N PRO A 68 -1.61 -19.52 7.69
CA PRO A 68 -1.44 -18.53 6.63
C PRO A 68 0.01 -18.02 6.53
N GLY A 69 0.89 -18.33 7.48
CA GLY A 69 2.25 -17.80 7.53
C GLY A 69 2.32 -16.33 7.93
N ILE A 70 3.36 -15.62 7.48
CA ILE A 70 3.59 -14.22 7.83
C ILE A 70 2.60 -13.32 7.07
N GLY A 71 1.79 -12.58 7.83
CA GLY A 71 0.85 -11.60 7.32
C GLY A 71 1.32 -10.17 7.49
N TYR A 72 0.88 -9.32 6.56
CA TYR A 72 1.06 -7.86 6.60
C TYR A 72 -0.30 -7.19 6.65
N GLN A 73 -0.51 -6.32 7.62
CA GLN A 73 -1.66 -5.42 7.61
C GLN A 73 -1.46 -4.38 6.51
N VAL A 74 -2.48 -4.22 5.69
CA VAL A 74 -2.56 -3.21 4.64
C VAL A 74 -3.80 -2.36 4.90
N VAL A 75 -3.60 -1.05 5.00
CA VAL A 75 -4.69 -0.07 5.12
C VAL A 75 -4.69 0.78 3.86
N ARG A 76 -5.81 0.87 3.16
CA ARG A 76 -5.91 1.72 1.96
C ARG A 76 -6.40 3.10 2.36
N MET A 77 -5.73 4.13 1.84
CA MET A 77 -5.85 5.49 2.35
C MET A 77 -6.24 6.46 1.25
N TYR A 78 -7.07 7.44 1.61
CA TYR A 78 -7.25 8.67 0.86
C TYR A 78 -6.46 9.82 1.49
N ALA A 79 -5.84 10.65 0.67
CA ALA A 79 -5.20 11.89 1.08
C ALA A 79 -6.23 13.02 1.02
N LYS A 80 -6.66 13.52 2.19
CA LYS A 80 -7.63 14.62 2.30
C LYS A 80 -7.08 15.71 3.20
N ASP A 81 -6.96 16.93 2.68
CA ASP A 81 -6.56 18.13 3.44
C ASP A 81 -5.29 17.91 4.28
N SER A 82 -4.25 17.31 3.67
CA SER A 82 -2.97 16.92 4.30
C SER A 82 -3.08 15.83 5.37
N LYS A 83 -4.23 15.17 5.52
CA LYS A 83 -4.44 14.04 6.43
C LYS A 83 -4.71 12.77 5.64
N GLY A 84 -4.15 11.67 6.12
CA GLY A 84 -4.53 10.33 5.69
C GLY A 84 -5.87 9.93 6.30
N VAL A 85 -6.84 9.57 5.46
CA VAL A 85 -8.13 9.02 5.89
C VAL A 85 -8.16 7.54 5.49
N PRO A 86 -8.20 6.61 6.46
CA PRO A 86 -8.30 5.20 6.14
C PRO A 86 -9.68 4.89 5.56
N TYR A 87 -9.70 4.13 4.48
CA TYR A 87 -10.93 3.65 3.87
C TYR A 87 -11.28 2.26 4.38
N ASP A 88 -10.36 1.31 4.26
CA ASP A 88 -10.56 -0.08 4.65
C ASP A 88 -9.23 -0.74 5.05
N GLN A 89 -9.32 -1.98 5.51
CA GLN A 89 -8.17 -2.74 5.99
C GLN A 89 -8.25 -4.21 5.56
N LEU A 90 -7.08 -4.80 5.31
CA LEU A 90 -6.90 -6.24 5.09
C LEU A 90 -5.58 -6.73 5.67
N HIS A 91 -5.47 -8.04 5.85
CA HIS A 91 -4.21 -8.75 6.08
C HIS A 91 -3.85 -9.55 4.85
N TYR A 92 -2.70 -9.26 4.26
CA TYR A 92 -2.17 -9.99 3.10
C TYR A 92 -1.06 -10.95 3.51
N TYR A 93 -1.17 -12.20 3.08
CA TYR A 93 -0.22 -13.28 3.35
C TYR A 93 0.46 -13.69 2.04
N PRO A 94 1.59 -13.06 1.67
CA PRO A 94 2.19 -13.24 0.35
C PRO A 94 2.73 -14.65 0.11
N ASP A 95 3.17 -15.35 1.15
CA ASP A 95 3.78 -16.68 0.99
C ASP A 95 2.74 -17.77 0.77
N SER A 96 1.54 -17.62 1.35
CA SER A 96 0.45 -18.58 1.23
C SER A 96 -0.61 -18.16 0.20
N GLY A 97 -0.56 -16.92 -0.30
CA GLY A 97 -1.48 -16.42 -1.32
C GLY A 97 -2.90 -16.16 -0.81
N TYR A 98 -3.04 -15.82 0.47
CA TYR A 98 -4.33 -15.52 1.09
C TYR A 98 -4.46 -14.06 1.49
N VAL A 99 -5.71 -13.59 1.56
CA VAL A 99 -6.08 -12.31 2.16
C VAL A 99 -7.20 -12.55 3.16
N PHE A 100 -7.04 -12.00 4.36
CA PHE A 100 -8.17 -11.80 5.27
C PHE A 100 -8.63 -10.35 5.12
N TYR A 101 -9.84 -10.15 4.60
CA TYR A 101 -10.37 -8.80 4.43
C TYR A 101 -11.06 -8.36 5.73
N ASP A 102 -10.49 -7.39 6.45
CA ASP A 102 -11.06 -6.92 7.72
C ASP A 102 -12.37 -6.15 7.47
N GLY A 103 -12.39 -5.32 6.42
CA GLY A 103 -13.55 -4.52 6.01
C GLY A 103 -13.28 -3.01 5.99
N ILE A 104 -14.36 -2.25 5.76
CA ILE A 104 -14.33 -0.77 5.69
C ILE A 104 -14.15 -0.20 7.11
N VAL A 105 -13.20 0.72 7.27
CA VAL A 105 -12.91 1.36 8.56
C VAL A 105 -14.09 2.24 8.96
N ASN A 106 -14.62 2.03 10.18
CA ASN A 106 -15.83 2.68 10.69
C ASN A 106 -17.07 2.50 9.79
N GLY A 107 -17.07 1.46 8.97
CA GLY A 107 -18.15 1.13 8.05
C GLY A 107 -18.51 -0.34 8.12
N TYR A 108 -19.40 -0.75 7.22
CA TYR A 108 -19.80 -2.13 7.04
C TYR A 108 -19.49 -2.57 5.61
N SER A 109 -19.01 -3.80 5.46
CA SER A 109 -18.85 -4.46 4.17
C SER A 109 -19.33 -5.90 4.29
N GLU A 110 -20.17 -6.35 3.36
CA GLU A 110 -20.61 -7.75 3.29
C GLU A 110 -19.46 -8.73 2.99
N LEU A 111 -18.36 -8.19 2.44
CA LEU A 111 -17.12 -8.91 2.16
C LEU A 111 -16.18 -8.93 3.37
N GLY A 112 -16.43 -8.10 4.39
CA GLY A 112 -15.55 -7.98 5.55
C GLY A 112 -15.55 -9.24 6.43
N THR A 113 -14.52 -9.36 7.26
CA THR A 113 -14.29 -10.46 8.23
C THR A 113 -14.21 -11.85 7.61
N LYS A 114 -13.71 -11.95 6.38
CA LYS A 114 -13.70 -13.19 5.57
C LYS A 114 -12.35 -13.44 4.92
N TRP A 115 -12.11 -14.70 4.59
CA TRP A 115 -10.90 -15.14 3.88
C TRP A 115 -11.14 -15.22 2.39
N TYR A 116 -10.14 -14.80 1.63
CA TYR A 116 -10.14 -14.79 0.17
C TYR A 116 -8.80 -15.27 -0.36
N LEU A 117 -8.79 -15.72 -1.62
CA LEU A 117 -7.55 -15.88 -2.36
C LEU A 117 -6.99 -14.50 -2.71
N ALA A 118 -5.68 -14.35 -2.54
CA ALA A 118 -4.98 -13.18 -3.03
C ALA A 118 -5.06 -13.13 -4.56
N ASN A 119 -5.10 -11.92 -5.09
CA ASN A 119 -4.93 -11.71 -6.52
C ASN A 119 -3.45 -12.01 -6.88
N PRO A 120 -3.14 -12.97 -7.76
CA PRO A 120 -1.76 -13.35 -8.07
C PRO A 120 -0.94 -12.19 -8.64
N THR A 121 -1.58 -11.16 -9.22
CA THR A 121 -0.86 -9.99 -9.74
C THR A 121 -0.30 -9.08 -8.66
N VAL A 122 -0.69 -9.25 -7.40
CA VAL A 122 -0.25 -8.38 -6.28
C VAL A 122 1.11 -8.77 -5.72
N GLU A 123 1.52 -10.02 -5.89
CA GLU A 123 2.68 -10.56 -5.17
C GLU A 123 3.97 -9.84 -5.52
N GLU A 124 4.29 -9.75 -6.81
CA GLU A 124 5.51 -9.09 -7.30
C GLU A 124 5.58 -7.61 -6.89
N PRO A 125 4.57 -6.76 -7.16
CA PRO A 125 4.65 -5.35 -6.80
C PRO A 125 4.69 -5.14 -5.28
N PHE A 126 4.03 -6.00 -4.50
CA PHE A 126 4.09 -5.93 -3.04
C PHE A 126 5.49 -6.27 -2.50
N ARG A 127 6.08 -7.39 -2.97
CA ARG A 127 7.44 -7.78 -2.56
C ARG A 127 8.49 -6.77 -3.02
N ALA A 128 8.35 -6.23 -4.22
CA ALA A 128 9.23 -5.18 -4.74
C ALA A 128 9.20 -3.94 -3.82
N ALA A 129 8.01 -3.52 -3.39
CA ALA A 129 7.86 -2.35 -2.55
C ALA A 129 8.43 -2.56 -1.12
N LEU A 130 8.29 -3.76 -0.55
CA LEU A 130 8.96 -4.12 0.71
C LEU A 130 10.49 -4.12 0.58
N ALA A 131 11.01 -4.69 -0.51
CA ALA A 131 12.45 -4.75 -0.77
C ALA A 131 13.06 -3.36 -0.99
N GLU A 132 12.35 -2.47 -1.70
CA GLU A 132 12.77 -1.09 -1.88
C GLU A 132 12.83 -0.33 -0.55
N ASN A 133 11.80 -0.45 0.29
CA ASN A 133 11.81 0.17 1.60
C ASN A 133 12.96 -0.33 2.48
N ALA A 134 13.18 -1.65 2.52
CA ALA A 134 14.31 -2.23 3.26
C ALA A 134 15.66 -1.69 2.77
N ARG A 135 15.86 -1.55 1.45
CA ARG A 135 17.08 -0.96 0.88
C ARG A 135 17.28 0.49 1.35
N LEU A 136 16.23 1.31 1.30
CA LEU A 136 16.29 2.70 1.72
C LEU A 136 16.60 2.85 3.21
N THR A 137 16.17 1.92 4.05
CA THR A 137 16.47 1.91 5.49
C THR A 137 17.90 1.41 5.78
N PHE A 138 18.34 0.31 5.16
CA PHE A 138 19.59 -0.34 5.53
C PHE A 138 20.83 0.19 4.82
N ILE A 139 20.72 0.73 3.59
CA ILE A 139 21.88 1.23 2.85
C ILE A 139 22.55 2.42 3.58
N PRO A 140 21.82 3.46 4.03
CA PRO A 140 22.42 4.57 4.76
C PRO A 140 23.07 4.11 6.07
N LEU A 141 22.44 3.17 6.78
CA LEU A 141 22.97 2.59 8.01
C LEU A 141 24.30 1.85 7.75
N ALA A 142 24.36 1.03 6.70
CA ALA A 142 25.57 0.31 6.33
C ALA A 142 26.72 1.27 5.96
N ILE A 143 26.41 2.33 5.21
CA ILE A 143 27.39 3.38 4.86
C ILE A 143 27.90 4.07 6.14
N PHE A 144 26.99 4.44 7.05
CA PHE A 144 27.36 5.06 8.32
C PHE A 144 28.28 4.16 9.15
N LEU A 145 27.96 2.87 9.28
CA LEU A 145 28.77 1.91 10.02
C LEU A 145 30.16 1.71 9.38
N ALA A 146 30.24 1.68 8.04
CA ALA A 146 31.50 1.58 7.34
C ALA A 146 32.39 2.82 7.57
N LEU A 147 31.81 4.03 7.52
CA LEU A 147 32.51 5.27 7.82
C LEU A 147 32.98 5.33 9.27
N LEU A 148 32.13 4.92 10.23
CA LEU A 148 32.48 4.86 11.64
C LEU A 148 33.63 3.89 11.89
N ALA A 149 33.59 2.70 11.30
CA ALA A 149 34.68 1.71 11.41
C ALA A 149 35.99 2.26 10.83
N GLY A 150 35.94 2.90 9.64
CA GLY A 150 37.10 3.54 9.03
C GLY A 150 37.68 4.66 9.89
N PHE A 151 36.82 5.50 10.49
CA PHE A 151 37.23 6.56 11.42
C PHE A 151 37.91 5.98 12.66
N LEU A 152 37.34 4.95 13.28
CA LEU A 152 37.92 4.31 14.47
C LEU A 152 39.30 3.71 14.14
N VAL A 153 39.42 3.00 13.02
CA VAL A 153 40.72 2.46 12.56
C VAL A 153 41.75 3.57 12.37
N TYR A 154 41.36 4.70 11.77
CA TYR A 154 42.25 5.85 11.61
C TYR A 154 42.63 6.50 12.95
N TYR A 155 41.66 6.70 13.84
CA TYR A 155 41.85 7.33 15.14
C TYR A 155 42.81 6.52 16.04
N PHE A 156 42.62 5.21 16.12
CA PHE A 156 43.49 4.33 16.91
C PHE A 156 44.86 4.06 16.28
N LYS A 157 45.05 4.39 14.99
CA LYS A 157 46.36 4.33 14.33
C LYS A 157 47.27 5.52 14.62
N LYS A 158 46.81 6.57 15.32
CA LYS A 158 47.70 7.68 15.68
C LYS A 158 48.82 7.18 16.61
N PRO A 159 50.11 7.39 16.27
CA PRO A 159 51.20 7.03 17.15
C PRO A 159 51.09 7.85 18.44
N LYS A 160 51.27 7.20 19.60
CA LYS A 160 51.50 7.91 20.86
C LYS A 160 52.70 8.82 20.64
N GLN A 161 52.51 10.13 20.81
CA GLN A 161 53.65 11.04 20.90
C GLN A 161 54.42 10.63 22.15
N THR A 162 55.58 10.02 21.96
CA THR A 162 56.59 9.84 23.00
C THR A 162 57.12 11.22 23.35
N GLU A 163 56.77 11.70 24.55
CA GLU A 163 57.44 12.83 25.23
C GLU A 163 58.92 12.52 25.48
#